data_AF-K1U538-F1
#
_entry.id   AF-K1U538-F1
#
_cell.length_a   1.000
_cell.length_b   1.000
_cell.length_c   1.000
_cell.angle_alpha   90.00
_cell.angle_beta   90.00
_cell.angle_gamma   90.00
#
_symmetry.space_group_name_H-M   'P 1'
#
loop_
_entity.id
_entity.type
_entity.pdbx_description
1 polymer ?
#
loop_
_entity_poly.entity_id
_entity_poly.type
_entity_poly.pdbx_seq_one_letter_code
_entity_poly.pdbx_strand_id
1 'polypeptide(L)' 'VSRQTAVVAFQLGDAFTNLIVPTSGCLIGSLAIAKIEWSNWIKFMWKFLGVLMIGAIITVLIAVGIGF' A
#
# COMPACT_ATOMS: atom_id res chain seq x y z
N VAL A 1 20.64 8.06 -4.31
CA VAL A 1 19.49 7.13 -4.48
C VAL A 1 19.80 6.24 -5.67
N SER A 2 19.87 4.93 -5.46
CA SER A 2 20.10 3.97 -6.55
C SER A 2 18.80 3.73 -7.33
N ARG A 3 18.90 3.12 -8.51
CA ARG A 3 17.71 2.67 -9.26
C ARG A 3 16.93 1.59 -8.49
N GLN A 4 17.60 0.74 -7.72
CA GLN A 4 16.98 -0.36 -6.99
C GLN A 4 16.14 0.18 -5.83
N THR A 5 16.67 1.16 -5.08
CA THR A 5 15.90 1.88 -4.06
C THR A 5 14.67 2.59 -4.66
N ALA A 6 14.78 3.18 -5.85
CA ALA A 6 13.64 3.80 -6.53
C ALA A 6 12.56 2.76 -6.92
N VAL A 7 12.96 1.58 -7.40
CA VAL A 7 12.03 0.49 -7.73
C VAL A 7 11.32 -0.03 -6.48
N VAL A 8 12.03 -0.24 -5.37
CA VAL A 8 11.44 -0.69 -4.11
C VAL A 8 10.45 0.34 -3.56
N ALA A 9 10.82 1.62 -3.57
CA ALA A 9 9.92 2.69 -3.13
C ALA A 9 8.63 2.72 -3.98
N PHE A 10 8.76 2.55 -5.30
CA PHE A 10 7.62 2.49 -6.20
C PHE A 10 6.73 1.26 -5.94
N GLN A 11 7.33 0.07 -5.82
CA GLN A 11 6.61 -1.17 -5.56
C GLN A 11 5.83 -1.13 -4.24
N LEU A 12 6.45 -0.60 -3.18
CA LEU A 12 5.78 -0.45 -1.88
C LEU A 12 4.61 0.53 -1.97
N GLY A 13 4.79 1.67 -2.65
CA GLY A 13 3.72 2.66 -2.85
C GLY A 13 2.54 2.12 -3.67
N ASP A 14 2.82 1.46 -4.80
CA ASP A 14 1.81 0.86 -5.67
C ASP A 14 1.03 -0.26 -4.95
N ALA A 15 1.74 -1.19 -4.30
CA ALA A 15 1.10 -2.30 -3.60
C ALA A 15 0.16 -1.83 -2.47
N PHE A 16 0.56 -0.82 -1.70
CA PHE A 16 -0.23 -0.36 -0.55
C PHE A 16 -1.45 0.45 -0.98
N THR A 17 -1.32 1.31 -1.98
CA THR A 17 -2.45 2.13 -2.47
C THR A 17 -3.53 1.29 -3.16
N ASN A 18 -3.14 0.17 -3.79
CA ASN A 18 -4.07 -0.79 -4.38
C ASN A 18 -5.03 -1.46 -3.35
N LEU A 19 -4.75 -1.38 -2.04
CA LEU A 19 -5.62 -1.91 -0.98
C LEU A 19 -6.89 -1.08 -0.74
N ILE A 20 -6.90 0.18 -1.19
CA ILE A 20 -8.01 1.11 -0.95
C ILE A 20 -8.57 1.72 -2.24
N VAL A 21 -7.93 1.53 -3.39
CA VAL A 21 -8.33 2.21 -4.62
C VAL A 21 -9.70 1.70 -5.11
N PRO A 22 -10.71 2.58 -5.28
CA PRO A 22 -12.06 2.17 -5.66
C PRO A 22 -12.15 1.68 -7.11
N THR A 23 -11.10 1.89 -7.92
CA THR A 23 -11.01 1.43 -9.31
C THR A 23 -10.41 0.03 -9.45
N SER A 24 -9.94 -0.59 -8.35
CA SER A 24 -9.41 -1.96 -8.37
C SER A 24 -10.55 -2.96 -8.44
N GLY A 25 -10.72 -3.60 -9.60
CA GLY A 25 -11.75 -4.61 -9.83
C GLY A 25 -11.64 -5.80 -8.87
N CYS A 26 -10.42 -6.22 -8.52
CA CYS A 26 -10.19 -7.30 -7.55
C CYS A 26 -10.67 -6.92 -6.15
N LEU A 27 -10.41 -5.68 -5.71
CA LEU A 27 -10.85 -5.19 -4.41
C LEU A 27 -12.38 -5.09 -4.36
N ILE A 28 -12.98 -4.40 -5.33
CA ILE A 28 -14.43 -4.20 -5.39
C ILE A 28 -15.17 -5.54 -5.55
N GLY A 29 -14.64 -6.47 -6.35
CA GLY A 29 -15.18 -7.82 -6.49
C GLY A 29 -15.17 -8.60 -5.17
N SER A 30 -14.07 -8.52 -4.42
CA SER A 30 -13.96 -9.17 -3.11
C SER A 30 -14.93 -8.56 -2.08
N LEU A 31 -15.05 -7.22 -2.06
CA LEU A 31 -15.98 -6.50 -1.21
C LEU A 31 -17.45 -6.80 -1.54
N ALA A 32 -17.78 -6.97 -2.82
CA ALA A 32 -19.11 -7.34 -3.28
C ALA A 32 -19.51 -8.75 -2.79
N ILE A 33 -18.58 -9.72 -2.83
CA ILE A 33 -18.80 -11.07 -2.29
C ILE A 33 -19.00 -11.02 -0.77
N ALA A 34 -18.20 -10.20 -0.08
CA ALA A 34 -18.31 -10.00 1.37
C ALA A 34 -19.51 -9.14 1.81
N LYS A 35 -20.26 -8.54 0.87
CA LYS A 35 -21.34 -7.58 1.11
C LYS A 35 -20.89 -6.36 1.95
N ILE A 36 -19.67 -5.90 1.73
CA ILE A 36 -19.09 -4.74 2.42
C ILE A 36 -19.05 -3.55 1.45
N GLU A 37 -19.60 -2.42 1.86
CA GLU A 37 -19.44 -1.18 1.11
C GLU A 37 -17.99 -0.67 1.18
N TRP A 38 -17.47 -0.16 0.06
CA TRP A 38 -16.12 0.43 0.00
C TRP A 38 -15.91 1.55 1.04
N SER A 39 -16.95 2.35 1.31
CA SER A 39 -16.95 3.42 2.32
C SER A 39 -16.64 2.91 3.74
N ASN A 40 -17.07 1.69 4.07
CA ASN A 40 -16.81 1.03 5.35
C ASN A 40 -15.45 0.33 5.32
N TRP A 41 -15.07 -0.24 4.17
CA TRP A 41 -13.76 -0.83 3.97
C TRP A 41 -12.63 0.17 4.16
N ILE A 42 -12.70 1.36 3.54
CA ILE A 42 -11.65 2.38 3.68
C ILE A 42 -11.52 2.87 5.13
N LYS A 43 -12.63 2.99 5.88
CA LYS A 43 -12.62 3.35 7.31
C LYS A 43 -11.98 2.28 8.20
N PHE A 44 -11.98 1.03 7.76
CA PHE A 44 -11.24 -0.05 8.42
C PHE A 44 -9.77 -0.05 7.99
N MET A 45 -9.51 0.04 6.69
CA MET A 45 -8.17 -0.09 6.11
C MET A 45 -7.26 1.12 6.30
N TRP A 46 -7.75 2.35 6.43
CA TRP A 46 -6.88 3.53 6.49
C TRP A 46 -5.88 3.50 7.66
N LYS A 47 -6.27 2.93 8.82
CA LYS A 47 -5.36 2.75 9.96
C LYS A 47 -4.25 1.75 9.63
N PHE A 48 -4.60 0.65 8.99
CA PHE A 48 -3.66 -0.37 8.56
C PHE A 48 -2.71 0.17 7.48
N LEU A 49 -3.24 0.92 6.52
CA LEU A 49 -2.45 1.63 5.51
C LEU A 49 -1.45 2.58 6.15
N GLY A 50 -1.83 3.30 7.21
CA GLY A 50 -0.91 4.16 7.97
C GLY A 50 0.28 3.39 8.56
N VAL A 51 0.04 2.22 9.14
CA VAL A 51 1.11 1.35 9.66
C VAL A 51 2.02 0.85 8.53
N LEU A 52 1.45 0.42 7.41
CA LEU A 52 2.21 -0.01 6.24
C LEU A 52 3.07 1.12 5.67
N MET A 53 2.54 2.33 5.59
CA MET A 53 3.27 3.52 5.11
C MET A 53 4.48 3.85 6.00
N ILE A 54 4.33 3.76 7.33
CA ILE A 54 5.46 3.93 8.25
C ILE A 54 6.52 2.84 7.99
N GLY A 55 6.10 1.59 7.82
CA GLY A 55 6.99 0.48 7.46
C GLY A 55 7.72 0.69 6.12
N ALA A 56 7.03 1.21 5.09
CA ALA A 56 7.65 1.55 3.82
C ALA A 56 8.70 2.65 3.96
N ILE A 57 8.42 3.70 4.73
CA ILE A 57 9.38 4.78 4.97
C ILE A 57 10.64 4.22 5.63
N ILE A 58 10.48 3.39 6.68
CA ILE A 58 11.61 2.75 7.35
C ILE A 58 12.42 1.87 6.37
N THR A 59 11.73 1.08 5.56
CA THR A 59 12.36 0.19 4.57
C THR A 59 13.18 0.98 3.55
N VAL A 60 12.64 2.08 3.02
CA VAL A 60 13.34 2.95 2.07
C VAL A 60 14.52 3.65 2.72
N LEU A 61 14.40 4.11 3.97
CA LEU A 61 15.50 4.71 4.73
C LEU A 61 16.65 3.72 4.94
N ILE A 62 16.33 2.47 5.30
CA ILE A 62 17.33 1.40 5.44
C ILE A 62 17.99 1.12 4.08
N ALA A 63 17.21 0.97 3.00
CA ALA A 63 17.74 0.73 1.67
C ALA A 63 18.75 1.81 1.24
N VAL A 64 18.43 3.08 1.48
CA VAL A 64 19.35 4.20 1.24
C VAL A 64 20.60 4.10 2.14
N GLY A 65 20.42 3.79 3.42
CA GLY A 65 21.51 3.72 4.40
C GLY A 65 22.53 2.61 4.12
N ILE A 66 22.10 1.48 3.55
CA ILE A 66 22.98 0.35 3.18
C ILE A 66 23.54 0.46 1.76
N GLY A 67 23.17 1.50 1.00
CA GLY A 67 23.61 1.68 -0.39
C GLY A 67 22.97 0.70 -1.38
N PHE A 68 21.79 0.17 -1.07
CA PHE A 68 20.95 -0.59 -2.01
C PHE A 68 20.52 0.31 -3.17
#